data_AF-A0A7W1Q2K5-F1
#
_entry.id   AF-A0A7W1Q2K5-F1
#
_cell.length_a   1.000
_cell.length_b   1.000
_cell.length_c   1.000
_cell.angle_alpha   90.00
_cell.angle_beta   90.00
_cell.angle_gamma   90.00
#
_symmetry.space_group_name_H-M   'P 1'
#
loop_
_entity.id
_entity.type
_entity.pdbx_description
1 polymer ?
#
loop_
_entity_poly.entity_id
_entity_poly.type
_entity_poly.pdbx_seq_one_letter_code
_entity_poly.pdbx_strand_id
1 'polypeptide(L)'
;MLAGASLAAAVGFVATAADEQPLAAPTRQTAITAENRLAGAHTWLGREATARAIEVYASATDAVPGDTVALHVSTGTPARYRVSVYRLGWYGGWGARKVACFPGCDSSALGAAQPVPPPDGAGTVVANWPVTDEITIGEGWVSGLYEVRARLLSGPQAGNSATTFLVVRQSHSSSRMLVQIPTNTWQAYNGWGGTSLYPFSSQDGRQAIRVSYERPYAWSLPGGQGPLGWELPLLRFIERHGYDVTYQSDVFTAAHPNSLLRHRLVVVAGHSEYWTKSMRDGFD
;
A
#
# COMPACT_ATOMS: atom_id res chain seq x y z
N MET A 1 -61.37 31.04 34.68
CA MET A 1 -60.15 30.91 33.87
C MET A 1 -59.26 29.89 34.58
N LEU A 2 -59.21 28.66 34.07
CA LEU A 2 -58.52 27.53 34.69
C LEU A 2 -57.06 27.48 34.20
N ALA A 3 -56.12 27.39 35.13
CA ALA A 3 -54.70 27.23 34.87
C ALA A 3 -54.40 25.78 34.41
N GLY A 4 -53.77 25.64 33.25
CA GLY A 4 -53.23 24.37 32.76
C GLY A 4 -51.75 24.26 33.08
N ALA A 5 -51.37 23.24 33.86
CA ALA A 5 -49.98 22.84 34.06
C ALA A 5 -49.66 21.70 33.09
N SER A 6 -48.72 21.92 32.17
CA SER A 6 -48.18 20.87 31.29
C SER A 6 -46.99 20.19 31.97
N LEU A 7 -47.12 18.89 32.24
CA LEU A 7 -46.01 18.01 32.64
C LEU A 7 -45.16 17.69 31.41
N ALA A 8 -43.86 18.01 31.43
CA ALA A 8 -42.88 17.47 30.49
C ALA A 8 -42.31 16.17 31.05
N ALA A 9 -42.54 15.04 30.37
CA ALA A 9 -41.90 13.77 30.68
C ALA A 9 -40.54 13.69 29.96
N ALA A 10 -39.44 13.67 30.72
CA ALA A 10 -38.12 13.35 30.20
C ALA A 10 -37.99 11.83 30.03
N VAL A 11 -37.90 11.37 28.78
CA VAL A 11 -37.57 9.98 28.46
C VAL A 11 -36.04 9.86 28.45
N GLY A 12 -35.47 9.28 29.51
CA GLY A 12 -34.05 8.94 29.56
C GLY A 12 -33.77 7.68 28.75
N PHE A 13 -33.00 7.80 27.66
CA PHE A 13 -32.42 6.64 26.99
C PHE A 13 -31.21 6.16 27.80
N VAL A 14 -31.34 5.02 28.47
CA VAL A 14 -30.19 4.28 29.01
C VAL A 14 -29.59 3.49 27.86
N ALA A 15 -28.47 3.96 27.32
CA ALA A 15 -27.65 3.16 26.42
C ALA A 15 -27.00 2.05 27.23
N THR A 16 -27.51 0.83 27.11
CA THR A 16 -26.81 -0.36 27.61
C THR A 16 -25.59 -0.56 26.71
N ALA A 17 -24.39 -0.27 27.25
CA ALA A 17 -23.16 -0.71 26.63
C ALA A 17 -23.22 -2.24 26.52
N ALA A 18 -23.33 -2.75 25.29
CA ALA A 18 -23.13 -4.16 25.04
C ALA A 18 -21.69 -4.47 25.46
N ASP A 19 -21.54 -5.42 26.38
CA ASP A 19 -20.27 -5.92 26.85
C ASP A 19 -19.62 -6.65 25.66
N GLU A 20 -18.78 -5.95 24.89
CA GLU A 20 -17.94 -6.55 23.86
C GLU A 20 -16.93 -7.46 24.57
N GLN A 21 -17.30 -8.72 24.77
CA GLN A 21 -16.35 -9.72 25.21
C GLN A 21 -15.23 -9.78 24.17
N PRO A 22 -13.96 -9.51 24.55
CA PRO A 22 -12.86 -9.62 23.61
C PRO A 22 -12.81 -11.06 23.12
N LEU A 23 -12.90 -11.25 21.80
CA LEU A 23 -12.63 -12.54 21.18
C LEU A 23 -11.33 -13.10 21.77
N ALA A 24 -11.39 -14.30 22.33
CA ALA A 24 -10.24 -14.95 22.93
C ALA A 24 -9.05 -14.90 21.96
N ALA A 25 -7.91 -14.38 22.43
CA ALA A 25 -6.72 -14.26 21.61
C ALA A 25 -6.37 -15.64 21.03
N PRO A 26 -6.06 -15.75 19.72
CA PRO A 26 -5.72 -17.03 19.13
C PRO A 26 -4.55 -17.66 19.89
N THR A 27 -4.78 -18.86 20.44
CA THR A 27 -3.80 -19.61 21.24
C THR A 27 -2.65 -20.18 20.41
N ARG A 28 -2.70 -20.05 19.07
CA ARG A 28 -1.66 -20.51 18.14
C ARG A 28 -0.77 -19.34 17.71
N GLN A 29 0.53 -19.46 17.95
CA GLN A 29 1.52 -18.55 17.40
C GLN A 29 1.49 -18.61 15.86
N THR A 30 1.17 -17.48 15.23
CA THR A 30 1.21 -17.29 13.77
C THR A 30 2.49 -16.53 13.38
N ALA A 31 2.87 -16.56 12.10
CA ALA A 31 3.97 -15.73 11.60
C ALA A 31 3.77 -14.25 11.92
N ILE A 32 2.51 -13.78 11.87
CA ILE A 32 2.11 -12.41 12.22
C ILE A 32 2.32 -12.12 13.70
N THR A 33 1.94 -13.02 14.61
CA THR A 33 2.18 -12.80 16.05
C THR A 33 3.67 -12.76 16.41
N ALA A 34 4.51 -13.53 15.70
CA ALA A 34 5.96 -13.47 15.87
C ALA A 34 6.54 -12.16 15.33
N GLU A 35 6.12 -11.77 14.12
CA GLU A 35 6.51 -10.52 13.46
C GLU A 35 6.13 -9.28 14.29
N ASN A 36 4.93 -9.27 14.88
CA ASN A 36 4.44 -8.14 15.70
C ASN A 36 5.18 -7.96 17.04
N ARG A 37 5.99 -8.94 17.48
CA ARG A 37 6.86 -8.79 18.66
C ARG A 37 8.13 -8.01 18.35
N LEU A 38 8.46 -7.81 17.07
CA LEU A 38 9.60 -7.02 16.65
C LEU A 38 9.33 -5.52 16.83
N ALA A 39 10.39 -4.75 17.04
CA ALA A 39 10.29 -3.31 17.25
C ALA A 39 9.72 -2.61 16.01
N GLY A 40 8.69 -1.79 16.22
CA GLY A 40 8.18 -0.88 15.19
C GLY A 40 9.13 0.30 14.91
N ALA A 41 8.88 1.00 13.82
CA ALA A 41 9.59 2.23 13.49
C ALA A 41 8.74 3.46 13.86
N HIS A 42 9.35 4.50 14.41
CA HIS A 42 8.64 5.75 14.76
C HIS A 42 8.65 6.80 13.63
N THR A 43 9.59 6.67 12.69
CA THR A 43 9.89 7.69 11.66
C THR A 43 9.64 7.18 10.25
N TRP A 44 8.80 6.14 10.13
CA TRP A 44 8.45 5.57 8.84
C TRP A 44 7.38 6.38 8.10
N LEU A 45 6.69 7.33 8.75
CA LEU A 45 5.89 8.36 8.07
C LEU A 45 6.74 9.60 7.83
N GLY A 46 6.53 10.28 6.70
CA GLY A 46 7.43 11.33 6.24
C GLY A 46 6.73 12.26 5.27
N ARG A 47 7.37 13.41 5.01
CA ARG A 47 6.82 14.42 4.13
C ARG A 47 6.97 13.99 2.67
N GLU A 48 5.88 14.03 1.92
CA GLU A 48 5.91 13.79 0.47
C GLU A 48 6.70 14.90 -0.24
N ALA A 49 7.52 14.51 -1.20
CA ALA A 49 8.25 15.43 -2.05
C ALA A 49 7.29 16.11 -3.04
N THR A 50 7.54 17.39 -3.32
CA THR A 50 6.73 18.19 -4.25
C THR A 50 7.54 18.51 -5.49
N ALA A 51 6.86 18.99 -6.55
CA ALA A 51 7.49 19.41 -7.79
C ALA A 51 8.46 18.35 -8.36
N ARG A 52 8.13 17.07 -8.16
CA ARG A 52 8.89 15.91 -8.66
C ARG A 52 10.36 15.90 -8.20
N ALA A 53 10.63 16.43 -7.01
CA ALA A 53 12.00 16.46 -6.47
C ALA A 53 12.58 15.05 -6.25
N ILE A 54 11.74 14.08 -5.90
CA ILE A 54 12.05 12.66 -5.99
C ILE A 54 10.80 11.88 -6.34
N GLU A 55 10.94 10.83 -7.13
CA GLU A 55 9.86 9.90 -7.54
C GLU A 55 10.42 8.48 -7.59
N VAL A 56 9.58 7.48 -7.35
CA VAL A 56 9.99 6.07 -7.37
C VAL A 56 8.84 5.18 -7.85
N TYR A 57 9.18 4.14 -8.60
CA TYR A 57 8.31 2.98 -8.85
C TYR A 57 9.09 1.68 -8.81
N ALA A 58 8.37 0.58 -8.65
CA ALA A 58 8.90 -0.78 -8.64
C ALA A 58 8.51 -1.51 -9.92
N SER A 59 9.32 -2.47 -10.36
CA SER A 59 9.06 -3.28 -11.55
C SER A 59 7.93 -4.33 -11.37
N ALA A 60 7.43 -4.50 -10.15
CA ALA A 60 6.40 -5.48 -9.81
C ALA A 60 5.46 -4.96 -8.72
N THR A 61 4.22 -5.47 -8.71
CA THR A 61 3.22 -5.18 -7.67
C THR A 61 3.28 -6.17 -6.51
N ASP A 62 3.84 -7.35 -6.75
CA ASP A 62 4.07 -8.38 -5.74
C ASP A 62 5.36 -9.18 -6.01
N ALA A 63 5.86 -9.84 -4.96
CA ALA A 63 7.03 -10.69 -4.99
C ALA A 63 6.96 -11.75 -3.88
N VAL A 64 7.80 -12.79 -3.94
CA VAL A 64 8.01 -13.78 -2.87
C VAL A 64 9.43 -13.70 -2.32
N PRO A 65 9.71 -14.26 -1.13
CA PRO A 65 11.08 -14.40 -0.64
C PRO A 65 11.98 -15.09 -1.68
N GLY A 66 13.20 -14.55 -1.84
CA GLY A 66 14.16 -14.96 -2.86
C GLY A 66 14.09 -14.15 -4.15
N ASP A 67 12.98 -13.48 -4.44
CA ASP A 67 12.86 -12.61 -5.63
C ASP A 67 13.72 -11.34 -5.49
N THR A 68 14.11 -10.79 -6.63
CA THR A 68 14.67 -9.43 -6.73
C THR A 68 13.70 -8.54 -7.51
N VAL A 69 13.34 -7.40 -6.92
CA VAL A 69 12.48 -6.38 -7.53
C VAL A 69 13.33 -5.16 -7.88
N ALA A 70 13.28 -4.74 -9.14
CA ALA A 70 13.97 -3.53 -9.59
C ALA A 70 13.19 -2.28 -9.15
N LEU A 71 13.94 -1.25 -8.77
CA LEU A 71 13.43 0.09 -8.51
C LEU A 71 13.97 1.08 -9.52
N HIS A 72 13.14 2.09 -9.76
CA HIS A 72 13.42 3.16 -10.69
C HIS A 72 13.21 4.49 -9.97
N VAL A 73 14.29 5.17 -9.65
CA VAL A 73 14.27 6.45 -8.92
C VAL A 73 14.66 7.60 -9.85
N SER A 74 13.89 8.68 -9.78
CA SER A 74 14.24 9.96 -10.40
C SER A 74 14.39 11.02 -9.31
N THR A 75 15.44 11.83 -9.40
CA THR A 75 15.59 13.04 -8.59
C THR A 75 15.60 14.25 -9.51
N GLY A 76 14.69 15.21 -9.30
CA GLY A 76 14.50 16.35 -10.24
C GLY A 76 15.77 17.15 -10.53
N THR A 77 16.72 17.15 -9.59
CA THR A 77 18.12 17.54 -9.79
C THR A 77 19.04 16.47 -9.17
N PRO A 78 20.32 16.36 -9.57
CA PRO A 78 21.24 15.43 -8.93
C PRO A 78 21.26 15.59 -7.40
N ALA A 79 20.88 14.54 -6.68
CA ALA A 79 20.78 14.55 -5.22
C ALA A 79 21.02 13.16 -4.63
N ARG A 80 21.59 13.12 -3.42
CA ARG A 80 21.71 11.87 -2.67
C ARG A 80 20.35 11.46 -2.12
N TYR A 81 20.05 10.18 -2.20
CA TYR A 81 18.85 9.59 -1.61
C TYR A 81 19.17 8.25 -0.95
N ARG A 82 18.22 7.74 -0.17
CA ARG A 82 18.24 6.39 0.40
C ARG A 82 16.87 5.76 0.26
N VAL A 83 16.84 4.50 -0.15
CA VAL A 83 15.63 3.69 -0.10
C VAL A 83 15.54 3.02 1.27
N SER A 84 14.37 3.08 1.90
CA SER A 84 14.05 2.31 3.09
C SER A 84 12.79 1.52 2.83
N VAL A 85 12.80 0.24 3.22
CA VAL A 85 11.65 -0.64 3.06
C VAL A 85 11.04 -0.90 4.43
N TYR A 86 9.72 -0.77 4.53
CA TYR A 86 8.96 -0.96 5.75
C TYR A 86 7.85 -1.97 5.52
N ARG A 87 7.78 -3.02 6.35
CA ARG A 87 6.59 -3.89 6.40
C ARG A 87 5.51 -3.16 7.20
N LEU A 88 4.34 -2.98 6.62
CA LEU A 88 3.19 -2.36 7.28
C LEU A 88 2.47 -3.40 8.15
N GLY A 89 1.98 -2.99 9.32
CA GLY A 89 1.41 -3.92 10.30
C GLY A 89 1.15 -3.28 11.66
N TRP A 90 0.90 -4.09 12.70
CA TRP A 90 0.54 -3.57 14.02
C TRP A 90 1.72 -2.97 14.79
N TYR A 91 2.77 -3.77 15.04
CA TYR A 91 4.00 -3.38 15.74
C TYR A 91 3.78 -2.53 17.00
N GLY A 92 2.91 -2.97 17.91
CA GLY A 92 2.62 -2.23 19.16
C GLY A 92 1.95 -0.87 18.95
N GLY A 93 1.31 -0.67 17.79
CA GLY A 93 0.67 0.58 17.42
C GLY A 93 1.50 1.46 16.49
N TRP A 94 2.77 1.12 16.20
CA TRP A 94 3.64 1.95 15.35
C TRP A 94 3.26 1.92 13.86
N GLY A 95 2.55 0.91 13.39
CA GLY A 95 2.03 0.87 12.01
C GLY A 95 3.00 0.28 10.98
N ALA A 96 4.30 0.24 11.27
CA ALA A 96 5.28 -0.41 10.41
C ALA A 96 6.58 -0.78 11.14
N ARG A 97 7.36 -1.68 10.53
CA ARG A 97 8.73 -2.00 10.91
C ARG A 97 9.65 -1.82 9.72
N LYS A 98 10.82 -1.20 9.94
CA LYS A 98 11.87 -1.13 8.92
C LYS A 98 12.49 -2.51 8.73
N VAL A 99 12.50 -3.00 7.49
CA VAL A 99 13.05 -4.32 7.16
C VAL A 99 14.38 -4.25 6.42
N ALA A 100 14.63 -3.15 5.67
CA ALA A 100 15.86 -2.98 4.90
C ALA A 100 16.11 -1.50 4.53
N CYS A 101 17.35 -1.22 4.13
CA CYS A 101 17.73 0.03 3.47
C CYS A 101 18.65 -0.27 2.28
N PHE A 102 18.54 0.51 1.21
CA PHE A 102 19.38 0.39 0.02
C PHE A 102 20.02 1.75 -0.32
N PRO A 103 21.32 1.80 -0.69
CA PRO A 103 22.29 0.68 -0.72
C PRO A 103 22.75 0.23 0.68
N GLY A 104 22.32 0.91 1.74
CA GLY A 104 22.56 0.54 3.13
C GLY A 104 21.99 1.58 4.08
N CYS A 105 21.80 1.24 5.35
CA CYS A 105 21.15 2.16 6.30
C CYS A 105 21.99 3.37 6.67
N ASP A 106 23.30 3.34 6.40
CA ASP A 106 24.24 4.46 6.56
C ASP A 106 24.85 4.94 5.24
N SER A 107 24.41 4.35 4.11
CA SER A 107 24.91 4.68 2.76
C SER A 107 23.85 5.39 1.92
N SER A 108 24.22 5.94 0.76
CA SER A 108 23.29 6.66 -0.12
C SER A 108 23.65 6.42 -1.59
N ALA A 109 22.63 6.44 -2.44
CA ALA A 109 22.79 6.49 -3.89
C ALA A 109 22.75 7.95 -4.38
N LEU A 110 23.33 8.22 -5.55
CA LEU A 110 23.21 9.51 -6.23
C LEU A 110 22.17 9.37 -7.34
N GLY A 111 21.08 10.13 -7.25
CA GLY A 111 20.02 10.15 -8.25
C GLY A 111 20.31 11.15 -9.37
N ALA A 112 19.57 10.99 -10.47
CA ALA A 112 19.52 11.93 -11.58
C ALA A 112 18.08 12.09 -12.07
N ALA A 113 17.82 13.16 -12.81
CA ALA A 113 16.50 13.41 -13.38
C ALA A 113 16.22 12.43 -14.51
N GLN A 114 15.00 11.88 -14.52
CA GLN A 114 14.50 11.00 -15.55
C GLN A 114 13.31 11.64 -16.30
N PRO A 115 13.12 11.34 -17.60
CA PRO A 115 12.09 11.98 -18.43
C PRO A 115 10.67 11.57 -18.02
N VAL A 116 9.66 12.33 -18.43
CA VAL A 116 8.26 11.88 -18.44
C VAL A 116 7.84 11.79 -19.89
N PRO A 117 7.79 10.58 -20.46
CA PRO A 117 7.27 10.40 -21.80
C PRO A 117 5.81 10.87 -21.88
N PRO A 118 5.38 11.47 -23.01
CA PRO A 118 3.99 11.83 -23.19
C PRO A 118 3.10 10.58 -23.27
N PRO A 119 1.79 10.70 -22.98
CA PRO A 119 0.86 9.60 -23.16
C PRO A 119 0.73 9.18 -24.64
N ASP A 120 0.52 7.88 -24.88
CA ASP A 120 0.19 7.36 -26.21
C ASP A 120 -1.27 7.66 -26.61
N GLY A 121 -1.71 7.17 -27.79
CA GLY A 121 -3.08 7.37 -28.28
C GLY A 121 -4.18 6.78 -27.39
N ALA A 122 -3.84 5.85 -26.48
CA ALA A 122 -4.75 5.29 -25.48
C ALA A 122 -4.69 6.03 -24.13
N GLY A 123 -3.86 7.07 -24.03
CA GLY A 123 -3.59 7.78 -22.78
C GLY A 123 -2.60 7.06 -21.87
N THR A 124 -1.92 6.00 -22.33
CA THR A 124 -0.98 5.24 -21.52
C THR A 124 0.34 6.01 -21.41
N VAL A 125 0.82 6.20 -20.18
CA VAL A 125 2.18 6.68 -19.91
C VAL A 125 3.01 5.53 -19.37
N VAL A 126 4.20 5.35 -19.94
CA VAL A 126 5.24 4.41 -19.48
C VAL A 126 6.49 5.21 -19.22
N ALA A 127 7.06 5.13 -18.01
CA ALA A 127 8.23 5.91 -17.63
C ALA A 127 9.51 5.41 -18.33
N ASN A 128 9.68 4.09 -18.41
CA ASN A 128 10.86 3.42 -18.99
C ASN A 128 12.20 3.95 -18.45
N TRP A 129 12.25 4.23 -17.14
CA TRP A 129 13.48 4.68 -16.48
C TRP A 129 14.45 3.53 -16.32
N PRO A 130 15.78 3.77 -16.32
CA PRO A 130 16.75 2.74 -16.00
C PRO A 130 16.55 2.24 -14.56
N VAL A 131 16.99 1.00 -14.30
CA VAL A 131 17.06 0.47 -12.93
C VAL A 131 18.11 1.26 -12.15
N THR A 132 17.73 1.77 -10.97
CA THR A 132 18.64 2.53 -10.09
C THR A 132 19.03 1.74 -8.85
N ASP A 133 18.12 0.89 -8.36
CA ASP A 133 18.31 0.08 -7.16
C ASP A 133 17.60 -1.26 -7.34
N GLU A 134 18.00 -2.27 -6.57
CA GLU A 134 17.36 -3.58 -6.53
C GLU A 134 17.04 -3.95 -5.08
N ILE A 135 15.84 -4.47 -4.84
CA ILE A 135 15.42 -5.02 -3.56
C ILE A 135 15.37 -6.54 -3.69
N THR A 136 16.28 -7.25 -3.01
CA THR A 136 16.13 -8.68 -2.78
C THR A 136 15.20 -8.92 -1.59
N ILE A 137 14.13 -9.70 -1.81
CA ILE A 137 13.16 -10.06 -0.78
C ILE A 137 13.79 -11.14 0.11
N GLY A 138 14.09 -10.79 1.36
CA GLY A 138 14.77 -11.72 2.26
C GLY A 138 13.90 -12.92 2.67
N GLU A 139 14.53 -14.07 2.90
CA GLU A 139 13.85 -15.31 3.34
C GLU A 139 13.00 -15.13 4.61
N GLY A 140 13.39 -14.21 5.50
CA GLY A 140 12.65 -13.88 6.72
C GLY A 140 11.51 -12.87 6.54
N TRP A 141 11.22 -12.42 5.32
CA TRP A 141 10.16 -11.43 5.08
C TRP A 141 8.79 -12.08 5.17
N VAL A 142 8.05 -11.75 6.23
CA VAL A 142 6.69 -12.24 6.49
C VAL A 142 5.71 -11.58 5.52
N SER A 143 4.80 -12.37 4.93
CA SER A 143 3.81 -11.85 3.99
C SER A 143 3.10 -10.59 4.51
N GLY A 144 2.95 -9.59 3.66
CA GLY A 144 2.51 -8.26 4.06
C GLY A 144 2.47 -7.27 2.90
N LEU A 145 1.93 -6.09 3.19
CA LEU A 145 2.12 -4.91 2.36
C LEU A 145 3.37 -4.18 2.82
N TYR A 146 4.25 -3.85 1.89
CA TYR A 146 5.53 -3.19 2.16
C TYR A 146 5.56 -1.83 1.50
N GLU A 147 5.85 -0.79 2.28
CA GLU A 147 6.17 0.53 1.74
C GLU A 147 7.64 0.57 1.35
N VAL A 148 7.90 0.98 0.10
CA VAL A 148 9.24 1.30 -0.40
C VAL A 148 9.34 2.82 -0.49
N ARG A 149 10.21 3.40 0.34
CA ARG A 149 10.37 4.85 0.45
C ARG A 149 11.72 5.30 -0.04
N ALA A 150 11.75 6.13 -1.09
CA ALA A 150 12.93 6.85 -1.53
C ALA A 150 12.96 8.25 -0.88
N ARG A 151 13.93 8.49 0.02
CA ARG A 151 14.06 9.75 0.77
C ARG A 151 15.28 10.53 0.30
N LEU A 152 15.10 11.82 0.00
CA LEU A 152 16.19 12.74 -0.28
C LEU A 152 17.04 12.97 0.97
N LEU A 153 18.36 12.94 0.82
CA LEU A 153 19.35 13.21 1.86
C LEU A 153 20.12 14.51 1.62
N SER A 154 20.03 15.08 0.43
CA SER A 154 20.66 16.36 0.07
C SER A 154 19.74 17.21 -0.80
N GLY A 155 20.12 18.46 -1.00
CA GLY A 155 19.38 19.42 -1.83
C GLY A 155 18.23 20.11 -1.09
N PRO A 156 17.47 20.98 -1.78
CA PRO A 156 16.50 21.88 -1.14
C PRO A 156 15.34 21.18 -0.43
N GLN A 157 14.98 19.97 -0.86
CA GLN A 157 13.92 19.15 -0.25
C GLN A 157 14.49 17.95 0.53
N ALA A 158 15.72 18.06 1.05
CA ALA A 158 16.31 17.02 1.91
C ALA A 158 15.35 16.66 3.06
N GLY A 159 15.15 15.36 3.26
CA GLY A 159 14.20 14.83 4.23
C GLY A 159 12.85 14.42 3.65
N ASN A 160 12.43 15.00 2.51
CA ASN A 160 11.21 14.62 1.81
C ASN A 160 11.38 13.30 1.03
N SER A 161 10.28 12.64 0.70
CA SER A 161 10.30 11.32 0.07
C SER A 161 9.19 11.11 -0.96
N ALA A 162 9.41 10.13 -1.83
CA ALA A 162 8.36 9.47 -2.61
C ALA A 162 8.24 8.00 -2.19
N THR A 163 7.07 7.41 -2.40
CA THR A 163 6.76 6.04 -2.01
C THR A 163 6.13 5.25 -3.15
N THR A 164 6.48 3.98 -3.22
CA THR A 164 5.72 2.95 -3.92
C THR A 164 5.46 1.80 -2.94
N PHE A 165 4.62 0.84 -3.32
CA PHE A 165 4.28 -0.29 -2.46
C PHE A 165 4.48 -1.61 -3.18
N LEU A 166 4.83 -2.63 -2.42
CA LEU A 166 5.04 -3.99 -2.89
C LEU A 166 4.29 -4.96 -1.97
N VAL A 167 3.55 -5.90 -2.54
CA VAL A 167 2.95 -6.99 -1.76
C VAL A 167 3.95 -8.14 -1.68
N VAL A 168 4.44 -8.45 -0.49
CA VAL A 168 5.26 -9.64 -0.30
C VAL A 168 4.33 -10.80 0.02
N ARG A 169 4.27 -11.76 -0.89
CA ARG A 169 3.48 -12.99 -0.78
C ARG A 169 4.27 -14.09 -0.07
N GLN A 170 3.60 -15.22 0.14
CA GLN A 170 4.23 -16.50 0.44
C GLN A 170 3.97 -17.43 -0.74
N SER A 171 5.01 -18.12 -1.25
CA SER A 171 4.94 -18.94 -2.47
C SER A 171 3.84 -20.01 -2.41
N HIS A 172 3.60 -20.58 -1.22
CA HIS A 172 2.56 -21.58 -0.98
C HIS A 172 1.81 -21.30 0.33
N SER A 173 1.02 -20.22 0.35
CA SER A 173 0.23 -19.90 1.53
C SER A 173 -1.04 -20.76 1.66
N SER A 174 -1.33 -21.15 2.90
CA SER A 174 -2.58 -21.78 3.36
C SER A 174 -3.03 -21.23 4.71
N SER A 175 -2.68 -19.96 4.99
CA SER A 175 -3.16 -19.24 6.17
C SER A 175 -4.69 -19.25 6.25
N ARG A 176 -5.25 -19.15 7.45
CA ARG A 176 -6.72 -19.12 7.60
C ARG A 176 -7.37 -17.96 6.85
N MET A 177 -6.71 -16.80 6.80
CA MET A 177 -7.19 -15.59 6.13
C MET A 177 -6.22 -15.16 5.02
N LEU A 178 -6.80 -14.76 3.89
CA LEU A 178 -6.08 -14.07 2.83
C LEU A 178 -6.63 -12.66 2.67
N VAL A 179 -5.75 -11.67 2.56
CA VAL A 179 -6.13 -10.29 2.22
C VAL A 179 -5.66 -9.98 0.80
N GLN A 180 -6.59 -9.64 -0.08
CA GLN A 180 -6.29 -9.16 -1.43
C GLN A 180 -6.10 -7.64 -1.42
N ILE A 181 -4.96 -7.19 -1.95
CA ILE A 181 -4.59 -5.77 -2.06
C ILE A 181 -4.96 -5.25 -3.46
N PRO A 182 -5.71 -4.14 -3.58
CA PRO A 182 -6.32 -3.70 -4.83
C PRO A 182 -5.38 -2.85 -5.71
N THR A 183 -4.25 -3.41 -6.16
CA THR A 183 -3.24 -2.65 -6.90
C THR A 183 -3.73 -2.21 -8.28
N ASN A 184 -4.69 -2.90 -8.90
CA ASN A 184 -5.38 -2.43 -10.12
C ASN A 184 -6.08 -1.09 -9.88
N THR A 185 -6.72 -0.92 -8.72
CA THR A 185 -7.49 0.29 -8.41
C THR A 185 -6.56 1.46 -8.10
N TRP A 186 -5.45 1.22 -7.39
CA TRP A 186 -4.41 2.25 -7.21
C TRP A 186 -3.96 2.82 -8.55
N GLN A 187 -3.76 1.94 -9.53
CA GLN A 187 -3.25 2.31 -10.83
C GLN A 187 -4.30 2.98 -11.73
N ALA A 188 -5.58 2.64 -11.59
CA ALA A 188 -6.67 3.32 -12.29
C ALA A 188 -6.75 4.81 -11.96
N TYR A 189 -6.59 5.15 -10.68
CA TYR A 189 -6.62 6.54 -10.18
C TYR A 189 -5.27 7.26 -10.28
N ASN A 190 -4.22 6.58 -10.72
CA ASN A 190 -2.89 7.17 -10.82
C ASN A 190 -2.81 8.17 -11.99
N GLY A 191 -2.76 9.46 -11.68
CA GLY A 191 -2.62 10.56 -12.65
C GLY A 191 -1.19 10.92 -13.03
N TRP A 192 -0.19 10.13 -12.61
CA TRP A 192 1.20 10.40 -12.97
C TRP A 192 1.42 10.42 -14.48
N GLY A 193 2.16 11.42 -14.97
CA GLY A 193 2.35 11.62 -16.41
C GLY A 193 1.18 12.36 -17.10
N GLY A 194 0.19 12.81 -16.32
CA GLY A 194 -0.88 13.68 -16.79
C GLY A 194 -2.17 12.95 -17.19
N THR A 195 -2.22 11.62 -17.11
CA THR A 195 -3.39 10.83 -17.45
C THR A 195 -3.71 9.73 -16.43
N SER A 196 -5.00 9.49 -16.23
CA SER A 196 -5.61 8.45 -15.39
C SER A 196 -6.83 7.86 -16.12
N LEU A 197 -7.38 6.74 -15.64
CA LEU A 197 -8.70 6.28 -16.10
C LEU A 197 -9.84 7.22 -15.69
N TYR A 198 -9.56 8.20 -14.83
CA TYR A 198 -10.52 9.22 -14.40
C TYR A 198 -10.23 10.60 -14.98
N PRO A 199 -11.25 11.30 -15.51
CA PRO A 199 -11.13 12.67 -16.00
C PRO A 199 -10.56 13.65 -14.98
N PHE A 200 -11.02 13.58 -13.72
CA PHE A 200 -10.61 14.52 -12.67
C PHE A 200 -9.16 14.36 -12.20
N SER A 201 -8.52 13.23 -12.52
CA SER A 201 -7.10 12.96 -12.26
C SER A 201 -6.25 13.06 -13.53
N SER A 202 -6.79 13.63 -14.62
CA SER A 202 -6.13 13.82 -15.90
C SER A 202 -6.03 15.31 -16.24
N GLN A 203 -4.87 15.78 -16.72
CA GLN A 203 -4.59 17.22 -16.91
C GLN A 203 -5.56 17.90 -17.89
N ASP A 204 -5.95 17.21 -18.95
CA ASP A 204 -6.86 17.75 -19.98
C ASP A 204 -8.34 17.37 -19.74
N GLY A 205 -8.66 16.79 -18.59
CA GLY A 205 -10.00 16.27 -18.29
C GLY A 205 -10.41 15.07 -19.16
N ARG A 206 -9.48 14.51 -19.94
CA ARG A 206 -9.71 13.33 -20.80
C ARG A 206 -9.09 12.11 -20.14
N GLN A 207 -9.90 11.10 -19.87
CA GLN A 207 -9.41 9.84 -19.33
C GLN A 207 -8.60 9.03 -20.35
N ALA A 208 -7.62 8.30 -19.87
CA ALA A 208 -6.99 7.19 -20.57
C ALA A 208 -7.95 5.99 -20.63
N ILE A 209 -7.74 5.12 -21.62
CA ILE A 209 -8.41 3.81 -21.71
C ILE A 209 -7.46 2.67 -21.35
N ARG A 210 -6.16 2.95 -21.18
CA ARG A 210 -5.14 2.02 -20.73
C ARG A 210 -4.10 2.73 -19.88
N VAL A 211 -3.65 2.07 -18.82
CA VAL A 211 -2.63 2.54 -17.86
C VAL A 211 -1.56 1.47 -17.64
N SER A 212 -0.37 1.85 -17.15
CA SER A 212 0.77 0.94 -16.95
C SER A 212 1.36 1.04 -15.54
N TYR A 213 1.73 -0.09 -14.93
CA TYR A 213 2.46 -0.12 -13.66
C TYR A 213 3.90 0.41 -13.75
N GLU A 214 4.45 0.54 -14.96
CA GLU A 214 5.81 1.03 -15.19
C GLU A 214 5.89 2.56 -15.09
N ARG A 215 5.38 3.12 -13.98
CA ARG A 215 5.43 4.55 -13.67
C ARG A 215 5.25 4.81 -12.17
N PRO A 216 5.74 5.94 -11.63
CA PRO A 216 5.45 6.40 -10.27
C PRO A 216 3.96 6.56 -9.99
N TYR A 217 3.61 6.58 -8.71
CA TYR A 217 2.25 6.88 -8.25
C TYR A 217 2.15 8.33 -7.76
N ALA A 218 1.15 9.05 -8.29
CA ALA A 218 0.83 10.39 -7.86
C ALA A 218 -0.23 10.38 -6.72
N TRP A 219 0.17 9.89 -5.53
CA TRP A 219 -0.74 9.65 -4.40
C TRP A 219 -1.52 10.87 -3.93
N SER A 220 -0.95 12.06 -4.09
CA SER A 220 -1.51 13.34 -3.64
C SER A 220 -2.47 14.01 -4.63
N LEU A 221 -2.66 13.45 -5.83
CA LEU A 221 -3.64 13.97 -6.78
C LEU A 221 -5.09 13.68 -6.33
N PRO A 222 -6.07 14.47 -6.79
CA PRO A 222 -7.48 14.22 -6.50
C PRO A 222 -7.88 12.78 -6.79
N GLY A 223 -8.56 12.15 -5.82
CA GLY A 223 -8.99 10.76 -5.90
C GLY A 223 -7.89 9.71 -5.69
N GLY A 224 -6.68 10.09 -5.25
CA GLY A 224 -5.61 9.15 -4.95
C GLY A 224 -6.05 8.03 -4.00
N GLN A 225 -5.94 6.78 -4.45
CA GLN A 225 -6.36 5.58 -3.70
C GLN A 225 -5.18 4.97 -2.93
N GLY A 226 -4.44 5.80 -2.19
CA GLY A 226 -3.21 5.39 -1.51
C GLY A 226 -3.44 4.48 -0.29
N PRO A 227 -2.56 3.50 -0.03
CA PRO A 227 -2.81 2.46 0.96
C PRO A 227 -2.73 2.88 2.42
N LEU A 228 -2.16 4.05 2.69
CA LEU A 228 -2.12 4.59 4.05
C LEU A 228 -3.52 4.98 4.56
N GLY A 229 -4.43 5.37 3.65
CA GLY A 229 -5.81 5.70 4.00
C GLY A 229 -6.76 4.50 3.97
N TRP A 230 -6.59 3.59 3.00
CA TRP A 230 -7.53 2.51 2.73
C TRP A 230 -7.16 1.17 3.37
N GLU A 231 -5.94 0.68 3.10
CA GLU A 231 -5.53 -0.66 3.53
C GLU A 231 -4.95 -0.67 4.95
N LEU A 232 -4.13 0.32 5.31
CA LEU A 232 -3.37 0.31 6.58
C LEU A 232 -4.25 0.14 7.84
N PRO A 233 -5.42 0.79 7.98
CA PRO A 233 -6.28 0.56 9.15
C PRO A 233 -6.73 -0.90 9.29
N LEU A 234 -7.11 -1.53 8.17
CA LEU A 234 -7.52 -2.94 8.14
C LEU A 234 -6.35 -3.86 8.49
N LEU A 235 -5.19 -3.64 7.88
CA LEU A 235 -3.96 -4.39 8.17
C LEU A 235 -3.61 -4.33 9.66
N ARG A 236 -3.62 -3.13 10.24
CA ARG A 236 -3.34 -2.94 11.68
C ARG A 236 -4.37 -3.64 12.55
N PHE A 237 -5.65 -3.60 12.18
CA PHE A 237 -6.71 -4.30 12.93
C PHE A 237 -6.50 -5.82 12.90
N ILE A 238 -6.29 -6.39 11.72
CA ILE A 238 -6.11 -7.83 11.55
C ILE A 238 -4.88 -8.30 12.34
N GLU A 239 -3.76 -7.59 12.19
CA GLU A 239 -2.50 -7.98 12.80
C GLU A 239 -2.48 -7.77 14.32
N ARG A 240 -3.15 -6.72 14.83
CA ARG A 240 -3.30 -6.49 16.28
C ARG A 240 -3.94 -7.68 17.00
N HIS A 241 -4.89 -8.34 16.34
CA HIS A 241 -5.59 -9.52 16.89
C HIS A 241 -4.85 -10.84 16.61
N GLY A 242 -3.69 -10.78 15.95
CA GLY A 242 -2.84 -11.96 15.74
C GLY A 242 -3.42 -12.99 14.78
N TYR A 243 -4.36 -12.60 13.90
CA TYR A 243 -4.94 -13.52 12.94
C TYR A 243 -3.87 -14.17 12.05
N ASP A 244 -4.10 -15.42 11.68
CA ASP A 244 -3.29 -16.16 10.72
C ASP A 244 -3.63 -15.67 9.31
N VAL A 245 -2.90 -14.65 8.84
CA VAL A 245 -3.16 -13.94 7.59
C VAL A 245 -1.94 -13.94 6.66
N THR A 246 -2.20 -14.04 5.36
CA THR A 246 -1.25 -13.65 4.30
C THR A 246 -1.88 -12.67 3.34
N TYR A 247 -1.05 -12.01 2.53
CA TYR A 247 -1.47 -10.96 1.61
C TYR A 247 -1.06 -11.33 0.18
N GLN A 248 -1.89 -10.95 -0.80
CA GLN A 248 -1.54 -11.03 -2.24
C GLN A 248 -2.12 -9.84 -3.00
N SER A 249 -1.52 -9.49 -4.14
CA SER A 249 -2.08 -8.50 -5.06
C SER A 249 -3.30 -9.08 -5.79
N ASP A 250 -4.21 -8.21 -6.21
CA ASP A 250 -5.27 -8.56 -7.16
C ASP A 250 -4.70 -8.99 -8.52
N VAL A 251 -3.55 -8.44 -8.95
CA VAL A 251 -2.80 -8.89 -10.13
C VAL A 251 -2.42 -10.38 -10.03
N PHE A 252 -1.87 -10.82 -8.88
CA PHE A 252 -1.55 -12.23 -8.66
C PHE A 252 -2.82 -13.09 -8.67
N THR A 253 -3.90 -12.58 -8.07
CA THR A 253 -5.20 -13.27 -8.06
C THR A 253 -5.76 -13.44 -9.47
N ALA A 254 -5.63 -12.43 -10.33
CA ALA A 254 -6.05 -12.53 -11.73
C ALA A 254 -5.31 -13.63 -12.50
N ALA A 255 -4.03 -13.82 -12.21
CA ALA A 255 -3.21 -14.87 -12.82
C ALA A 255 -3.43 -16.26 -12.19
N HIS A 256 -3.81 -16.31 -10.90
CA HIS A 256 -3.93 -17.54 -10.12
C HIS A 256 -5.20 -17.58 -9.26
N PRO A 257 -6.41 -17.55 -9.86
CA PRO A 257 -7.66 -17.45 -9.09
C PRO A 257 -7.85 -18.60 -8.09
N ASN A 258 -7.35 -19.80 -8.41
CA ASN A 258 -7.38 -20.96 -7.51
C ASN A 258 -6.56 -20.77 -6.22
N SER A 259 -5.72 -19.73 -6.11
CA SER A 259 -5.01 -19.43 -4.86
C SER A 259 -5.97 -19.11 -3.72
N LEU A 260 -7.14 -18.57 -4.03
CA LEU A 260 -8.19 -18.18 -3.09
C LEU A 260 -8.74 -19.39 -2.31
N LEU A 261 -8.84 -20.54 -2.97
CA LEU A 261 -9.41 -21.78 -2.41
C LEU A 261 -8.55 -22.42 -1.31
N ARG A 262 -7.32 -21.93 -1.09
CA ARG A 262 -6.42 -22.43 -0.04
C ARG A 262 -6.68 -21.81 1.34
N HIS A 263 -7.60 -20.85 1.42
CA HIS A 263 -7.88 -20.04 2.60
C HIS A 263 -9.32 -20.23 3.06
N ARG A 264 -9.59 -20.04 4.36
CA ARG A 264 -10.95 -20.17 4.92
C ARG A 264 -11.76 -18.88 4.79
N LEU A 265 -11.08 -17.75 4.66
CA LEU A 265 -11.66 -16.43 4.48
C LEU A 265 -10.77 -15.62 3.54
N VAL A 266 -11.39 -15.01 2.53
CA VAL A 266 -10.74 -14.01 1.68
C VAL A 266 -11.35 -12.66 1.98
N VAL A 267 -10.48 -11.68 2.25
CA VAL A 267 -10.85 -10.29 2.52
C VAL A 267 -10.37 -9.43 1.36
N VAL A 268 -11.30 -8.66 0.80
CA VAL A 268 -11.00 -7.61 -0.17
C VAL A 268 -10.67 -6.33 0.59
N ALA A 269 -9.44 -5.83 0.47
CA ALA A 269 -9.02 -4.66 1.22
C ALA A 269 -9.43 -3.35 0.53
N GLY A 270 -9.74 -2.35 1.35
CA GLY A 270 -9.90 -0.95 0.94
C GLY A 270 -10.89 -0.72 -0.20
N HIS A 271 -10.51 0.14 -1.15
CA HIS A 271 -11.32 0.45 -2.31
C HIS A 271 -10.91 -0.42 -3.51
N SER A 272 -11.55 -1.57 -3.67
CA SER A 272 -11.28 -2.52 -4.76
C SER A 272 -12.34 -2.43 -5.85
N GLU A 273 -12.12 -1.53 -6.80
CA GLU A 273 -13.07 -1.24 -7.90
C GLU A 273 -12.74 -2.01 -9.19
N TYR A 274 -11.46 -2.20 -9.51
CA TYR A 274 -11.02 -2.76 -10.79
C TYR A 274 -10.72 -4.25 -10.69
N TRP A 275 -11.54 -5.05 -11.37
CA TRP A 275 -11.49 -6.50 -11.32
C TRP A 275 -11.45 -7.11 -12.71
N THR A 276 -10.59 -8.11 -12.88
CA THR A 276 -10.64 -8.96 -14.07
C THR A 276 -11.76 -10.00 -13.92
N LYS A 277 -12.21 -10.55 -15.04
CA LYS A 277 -13.15 -11.68 -15.02
C LYS A 277 -12.59 -12.88 -14.25
N SER A 278 -11.31 -13.21 -14.42
CA SER A 278 -10.68 -14.34 -13.72
C SER A 278 -10.66 -14.14 -12.21
N MET A 279 -10.47 -12.90 -11.72
CA MET A 279 -10.60 -12.61 -10.29
C MET A 279 -12.03 -12.86 -9.80
N ARG A 280 -13.04 -12.40 -10.52
CA ARG A 280 -14.45 -12.63 -10.12
C ARG A 280 -14.80 -14.11 -10.11
N ASP A 281 -14.45 -14.83 -11.17
CA ASP A 281 -14.69 -16.27 -11.27
C ASP A 281 -13.96 -17.07 -10.17
N GLY A 282 -12.86 -16.55 -9.61
CA GLY A 282 -12.17 -17.18 -8.48
C GLY A 282 -12.84 -16.96 -7.13
N PHE A 283 -13.66 -15.90 -6.98
CA PHE A 283 -14.41 -15.61 -5.76
C PHE A 283 -15.80 -16.29 -5.73
N ASP A 284 -16.37 -16.58 -6.91
CA ASP A 284 -17.64 -17.29 -7.08
C ASP A 284 -17.49 -18.81 -6.91
#